data_AF-A0A7S4LKN9-F1
#
_entry.id   AF-A0A7S4LKN9-F1
#
_cell.length_a   1.000
_cell.length_b   1.000
_cell.length_c   1.000
_cell.angle_alpha   90.00
_cell.angle_beta   90.00
_cell.angle_gamma   90.00
#
_symmetry.space_group_name_H-M   'P 1'
#
loop_
_entity.id
_entity.type
_entity.pdbx_description
1 polymer ?
#
loop_
_entity_poly.entity_id
_entity_poly.type
_entity_poly.pdbx_seq_one_letter_code
_entity_poly.pdbx_strand_id
1 'polypeptide(L)'
;FFFGPQGKHCEMLWVWIVGATAILGGATLAVERATLSICVLVFAVLPLLLTAHWHVAGLEPTLFEYAKVYSTCLGSLYTSAFRFTAFRDWQSARPIGFCILFINMVEAIVTELHSHLSLNVAAGVLLLLTQALPRLITRHSDQSLKYDLGLVWVMSYTFWNFAFIYGTGPPGEPVGQWAAFGIVHLLTPLLIMRGDAARYLQARAYSLALLMMVGVTFDREPFVYLVPGWYVSWLAQLVGAVASAPGFT
;
A
#
# COMPACT_ATOMS: atom_id res chain seq x y z
N PHE A 1 -11.64 14.89 -27.99
CA PHE A 1 -11.69 14.01 -26.79
C PHE A 1 -11.40 14.72 -25.46
N PHE A 2 -10.92 15.97 -25.42
CA PHE A 2 -10.58 16.64 -24.14
C PHE A 2 -11.64 17.58 -23.55
N PHE A 3 -12.71 17.93 -24.26
CA PHE A 3 -13.69 18.92 -23.77
C PHE A 3 -15.16 18.46 -23.88
N GLY A 4 -15.41 17.21 -23.51
CA GLY A 4 -16.77 16.75 -23.18
C GLY A 4 -17.02 16.81 -21.67
N PRO A 5 -18.23 16.45 -21.18
CA PRO A 5 -18.52 16.29 -19.75
C PRO A 5 -17.50 15.38 -19.02
N GLN A 6 -16.89 14.44 -19.73
CA GLN A 6 -15.79 13.59 -19.24
C GLN A 6 -14.49 14.36 -18.94
N GLY A 7 -14.25 15.50 -19.60
CA GLY A 7 -13.04 16.32 -19.38
C GLY A 7 -12.99 16.94 -17.98
N LYS A 8 -14.14 17.40 -17.45
CA LYS A 8 -14.23 17.94 -16.08
C LYS A 8 -13.94 16.89 -15.01
N HIS A 9 -14.37 15.65 -15.23
CA HIS A 9 -14.06 14.54 -14.33
C HIS A 9 -12.56 14.20 -14.34
N CYS A 10 -11.89 14.28 -15.50
CA CYS A 10 -10.44 14.11 -15.59
C CYS A 10 -9.65 15.22 -14.88
N GLU A 11 -10.08 16.49 -14.99
CA GLU A 11 -9.44 17.60 -14.28
C GLU A 11 -9.56 17.45 -12.76
N MET A 12 -10.75 17.10 -12.26
CA MET A 12 -10.98 16.87 -10.84
C MET A 12 -10.19 15.65 -10.32
N LEU A 13 -10.04 14.59 -11.12
CA LEU A 13 -9.25 13.41 -10.76
C LEU A 13 -7.78 13.75 -10.48
N TRP A 14 -7.12 14.49 -11.37
CA TRP A 14 -5.71 14.85 -11.17
C TRP A 14 -5.51 15.77 -9.97
N VAL A 15 -6.41 16.75 -9.80
CA VAL A 15 -6.42 17.62 -8.62
C VAL A 15 -6.57 16.78 -7.34
N TRP A 16 -7.46 15.79 -7.35
CA TRP A 16 -7.64 14.87 -6.24
C TRP A 16 -6.41 14.02 -5.98
N ILE A 17 -5.82 13.38 -7.00
CA ILE A 17 -4.61 12.53 -6.84
C ILE A 17 -3.46 13.34 -6.23
N VAL A 18 -3.22 14.55 -6.76
CA VAL A 18 -2.15 15.44 -6.27
C VAL A 18 -2.46 15.89 -4.84
N GLY A 19 -3.68 16.33 -4.57
CA GLY A 19 -4.11 16.77 -3.24
C GLY A 19 -4.02 15.65 -2.20
N ALA A 20 -4.57 14.48 -2.50
CA ALA A 20 -4.57 13.32 -1.62
C ALA A 20 -3.14 12.79 -1.37
N THR A 21 -2.28 12.77 -2.40
CA THR A 21 -0.87 12.40 -2.25
C THR A 21 -0.11 13.42 -1.38
N ALA A 22 -0.37 14.72 -1.55
CA ALA A 22 0.24 15.75 -0.72
C ALA A 22 -0.22 15.65 0.75
N ILE A 23 -1.50 15.42 0.99
CA ILE A 23 -2.07 15.24 2.34
C ILE A 23 -1.50 13.98 2.99
N LEU A 24 -1.57 12.83 2.30
CA LEU A 24 -1.05 11.56 2.81
C LEU A 24 0.45 11.66 3.06
N GLY A 25 1.20 12.25 2.12
CA GLY A 25 2.63 12.47 2.27
C GLY A 25 2.99 13.38 3.44
N GLY A 26 2.23 14.46 3.63
CA GLY A 26 2.37 15.35 4.80
C GLY A 26 2.10 14.61 6.10
N ALA A 27 1.04 13.80 6.17
CA ALA A 27 0.70 12.99 7.34
C ALA A 27 1.78 11.92 7.61
N THR A 28 2.26 11.23 6.59
CA THR A 28 3.36 10.26 6.71
C THR A 28 4.63 10.92 7.23
N LEU A 29 5.04 12.07 6.69
CA LEU A 29 6.21 12.80 7.17
C LEU A 29 6.03 13.31 8.60
N ALA A 30 4.81 13.71 8.99
CA ALA A 30 4.51 14.10 10.36
C ALA A 30 4.70 12.92 11.32
N VAL A 31 4.23 11.73 10.97
CA VAL A 31 4.43 10.50 11.74
C VAL A 31 5.91 10.07 11.76
N GLU A 32 6.63 10.23 10.66
CA GLU A 32 8.08 10.00 10.62
C GLU A 32 8.84 10.89 11.62
N ARG A 33 8.29 12.05 11.98
CA ARG A 33 8.89 12.97 12.97
C ARG A 33 8.26 12.86 14.36
N ALA A 34 7.18 12.10 14.50
CA ALA A 34 6.42 12.00 15.72
C ALA A 34 7.11 11.13 16.78
N THR A 35 6.77 11.34 18.05
CA THR A 35 7.28 10.52 19.16
C THR A 35 6.64 9.12 19.16
N LEU A 36 7.25 8.18 19.87
CA LEU A 36 6.70 6.82 20.01
C LEU A 36 5.26 6.85 20.54
N SER A 37 4.95 7.71 21.51
CA SER A 37 3.61 7.85 22.07
C SER A 37 2.57 8.25 21.02
N ILE A 38 2.92 9.17 20.11
CA ILE A 38 2.04 9.55 19.00
C ILE A 38 1.88 8.37 18.03
N CYS A 39 2.96 7.64 17.70
CA CYS A 39 2.84 6.46 16.86
C CYS A 39 1.94 5.38 17.49
N VAL A 40 2.03 5.16 18.80
CA VAL A 40 1.15 4.23 19.53
C VAL A 40 -0.30 4.72 19.53
N LEU A 41 -0.51 6.02 19.75
CA LEU A 41 -1.85 6.61 19.67
C LEU A 41 -2.47 6.40 18.28
N VAL A 42 -1.71 6.68 17.21
CA VAL A 42 -2.20 6.61 15.82
C VAL A 42 -2.36 5.17 15.32
N PHE A 43 -1.47 4.25 15.68
CA PHE A 43 -1.46 2.89 15.10
C PHE A 43 -1.90 1.78 16.05
N ALA A 44 -2.14 2.06 17.33
CA ALA A 44 -2.71 1.10 18.27
C ALA A 44 -4.06 1.56 18.82
N VAL A 45 -4.15 2.80 19.30
CA VAL A 45 -5.37 3.30 19.94
C VAL A 45 -6.43 3.70 18.92
N LEU A 46 -6.06 4.51 17.92
CA LEU A 46 -6.97 4.98 16.89
C LEU A 46 -7.69 3.85 16.11
N PRO A 47 -7.05 2.77 15.62
CA PRO A 47 -7.78 1.69 14.94
C PRO A 47 -8.81 0.98 15.83
N LEU A 48 -8.58 0.91 17.14
CA LEU A 48 -9.57 0.38 18.09
C LEU A 48 -10.78 1.33 18.24
N LEU A 49 -10.52 2.64 18.33
CA LEU A 49 -11.57 3.65 18.35
C LEU A 49 -12.37 3.68 17.04
N LEU A 50 -11.68 3.55 15.90
CA LEU A 50 -12.31 3.45 14.59
C LEU A 50 -13.16 2.18 14.48
N THR A 51 -12.70 1.04 14.99
CA THR A 51 -13.50 -0.19 15.02
C THR A 51 -14.79 0.00 15.82
N ALA A 52 -14.71 0.62 17.00
CA ALA A 52 -15.92 0.95 17.77
C ALA A 52 -16.84 1.91 17.01
N HIS A 53 -16.26 2.93 16.34
CA HIS A 53 -17.01 3.85 15.50
C HIS A 53 -17.70 3.15 14.34
N TRP A 54 -17.03 2.26 13.61
CA TRP A 54 -17.60 1.53 12.48
C TRP A 54 -18.83 0.72 12.91
N HIS A 55 -18.75 0.01 14.04
CA HIS A 55 -19.89 -0.71 14.59
C HIS A 55 -21.06 0.20 15.01
N VAL A 56 -20.77 1.32 15.67
CA VAL A 56 -21.82 2.28 16.10
C VAL A 56 -22.47 2.99 14.89
N ALA A 57 -21.68 3.27 13.85
CA ALA A 57 -22.13 3.91 12.62
C ALA A 57 -22.86 2.95 11.65
N GLY A 58 -22.88 1.64 11.94
CA GLY A 58 -23.44 0.63 11.05
C GLY A 58 -22.61 0.41 9.78
N LEU A 59 -21.32 0.75 9.82
CA LEU A 59 -20.37 0.37 8.77
C LEU A 59 -20.06 -1.12 8.96
N GLU A 60 -20.10 -1.88 7.85
CA GLU A 60 -19.81 -3.32 7.85
C GLU A 60 -18.54 -3.63 7.06
N PRO A 61 -17.33 -3.26 7.56
CA PRO A 61 -16.09 -3.67 6.92
C PRO A 61 -16.00 -5.18 6.82
N THR A 62 -15.51 -5.65 5.68
CA THR A 62 -15.20 -7.05 5.42
C THR A 62 -14.07 -7.53 6.34
N LEU A 63 -13.98 -8.85 6.54
CA LEU A 63 -12.86 -9.45 7.29
C LEU A 63 -11.50 -9.08 6.68
N PHE A 64 -11.44 -8.95 5.35
CA PHE A 64 -10.24 -8.54 4.64
C PHE A 64 -9.82 -7.11 4.99
N GLU A 65 -10.76 -6.17 5.05
CA GLU A 65 -10.49 -4.78 5.42
C GLU A 65 -9.99 -4.67 6.86
N TYR A 66 -10.63 -5.40 7.81
CA TYR A 66 -10.14 -5.50 9.18
C TYR A 66 -8.70 -6.04 9.23
N ALA A 67 -8.46 -7.18 8.59
CA ALA A 67 -7.14 -7.80 8.54
C ALA A 67 -6.09 -6.84 7.95
N LYS A 68 -6.46 -6.08 6.91
CA LYS A 68 -5.56 -5.11 6.27
C LYS A 68 -5.23 -3.93 7.18
N VAL A 69 -6.22 -3.34 7.85
CA VAL A 69 -5.99 -2.22 8.78
C VAL A 69 -5.08 -2.66 9.91
N TYR A 70 -5.38 -3.77 10.58
CA TYR A 70 -4.60 -4.22 11.73
C TYR A 70 -3.20 -4.70 11.35
N SER A 71 -3.03 -5.41 10.24
CA SER A 71 -1.70 -5.86 9.77
C SER A 71 -0.79 -4.68 9.39
N THR A 72 -1.34 -3.65 8.75
CA THR A 72 -0.58 -2.45 8.35
C THR A 72 -0.26 -1.54 9.54
N CYS A 73 -1.18 -1.43 10.50
CA CYS A 73 -0.94 -0.79 11.79
C CYS A 73 0.16 -1.51 12.59
N LEU A 74 0.15 -2.84 12.63
CA LEU A 74 1.21 -3.64 13.27
C LEU A 74 2.57 -3.39 12.60
N GLY A 75 2.63 -3.33 11.26
CA GLY A 75 3.84 -2.95 10.53
C GLY A 75 4.35 -1.55 10.87
N SER A 76 3.45 -0.59 11.05
CA SER A 76 3.78 0.77 11.48
C SER A 76 4.28 0.84 12.92
N LEU A 77 3.67 0.07 13.83
CA LEU A 77 4.13 -0.06 15.22
C LEU A 77 5.49 -0.72 15.29
N TYR A 78 5.72 -1.79 14.52
CA TYR A 78 7.03 -2.45 14.39
C TYR A 78 8.09 -1.43 13.96
N THR A 79 7.81 -0.66 12.91
CA THR A 79 8.74 0.36 12.39
C THR A 79 9.03 1.44 13.43
N SER A 80 8.02 1.87 14.17
CA SER A 80 8.16 2.86 15.24
C SER A 80 8.92 2.32 16.46
N ALA A 81 8.68 1.07 16.84
CA ALA A 81 9.41 0.40 17.92
C ALA A 81 10.88 0.22 17.56
N PHE A 82 11.16 -0.18 16.32
CA PHE A 82 12.53 -0.31 15.80
C PHE A 82 13.29 1.03 15.84
N ARG A 83 12.59 2.15 15.61
CA ARG A 83 13.16 3.49 15.72
C ARG A 83 13.49 3.91 17.15
N PHE A 84 12.55 3.74 18.07
CA PHE A 84 12.60 4.39 19.39
C PHE A 84 13.05 3.51 20.57
N THR A 85 13.09 2.19 20.41
CA THR A 85 13.34 1.27 21.53
C THR A 85 14.59 0.42 21.33
N ALA A 86 15.01 -0.31 22.37
CA ALA A 86 16.09 -1.29 22.29
C ALA A 86 15.73 -2.53 21.43
N PHE A 87 14.49 -2.62 20.95
CA PHE A 87 14.02 -3.69 20.05
C PHE A 87 14.90 -3.83 18.79
N ARG A 88 15.55 -2.74 18.38
CA ARG A 88 16.52 -2.73 17.26
C ARG A 88 17.75 -3.63 17.48
N ASP A 89 18.16 -3.80 18.73
CA ASP A 89 19.39 -4.52 19.08
C ASP A 89 19.11 -6.04 19.14
N TRP A 90 17.84 -6.42 19.08
CA TRP A 90 17.41 -7.81 19.08
C TRP A 90 17.57 -8.40 17.68
N GLN A 91 18.44 -9.40 17.56
CA GLN A 91 18.63 -10.12 16.29
C GLN A 91 17.31 -10.74 15.78
N SER A 92 16.42 -11.13 16.70
CA SER A 92 15.08 -11.66 16.41
C SER A 92 14.07 -10.62 15.91
N ALA A 93 14.33 -9.31 16.06
CA ALA A 93 13.45 -8.28 15.53
C ALA A 93 13.52 -8.21 14.00
N ARG A 94 14.68 -8.46 13.40
CA ARG A 94 14.86 -8.34 11.94
C ARG A 94 13.98 -9.32 11.15
N PRO A 95 13.91 -10.62 11.49
CA PRO A 95 12.95 -11.54 10.86
C PRO A 95 11.50 -11.08 10.95
N ILE A 96 11.09 -10.36 12.01
CA ILE A 96 9.71 -9.88 12.13
C ILE A 96 9.38 -8.88 11.02
N GLY A 97 10.25 -7.90 10.77
CA GLY A 97 10.06 -6.94 9.67
C GLY A 97 9.99 -7.62 8.30
N PHE A 98 10.83 -8.63 8.08
CA PHE A 98 10.77 -9.47 6.88
C PHE A 98 9.41 -10.19 6.76
N CYS A 99 8.96 -10.85 7.84
CA CYS A 99 7.72 -11.61 7.87
C CYS A 99 6.48 -10.72 7.65
N ILE A 100 6.46 -9.49 8.16
CA ILE A 100 5.34 -8.57 7.95
C ILE A 100 5.16 -8.26 6.46
N LEU A 101 6.25 -7.92 5.76
CA LEU A 101 6.20 -7.69 4.31
C LEU A 101 5.85 -8.97 3.55
N PHE A 102 6.46 -10.09 3.94
CA PHE A 102 6.24 -11.39 3.32
C PHE A 102 4.76 -11.80 3.42
N ILE A 103 4.15 -11.72 4.61
CA ILE A 103 2.74 -12.05 4.83
C ILE A 103 1.84 -11.11 4.03
N ASN A 104 2.15 -9.81 3.98
CA ASN A 104 1.37 -8.85 3.18
C ASN A 104 1.39 -9.20 1.68
N MET A 105 2.51 -9.71 1.18
CA MET A 105 2.64 -10.19 -0.20
C MET A 105 1.89 -11.50 -0.42
N VAL A 106 2.06 -12.49 0.46
CA VAL A 106 1.35 -13.77 0.39
C VAL A 106 -0.16 -13.56 0.38
N GLU A 107 -0.66 -12.68 1.24
CA GLU A 107 -2.08 -12.37 1.33
C GLU A 107 -2.61 -11.85 -0.02
N ALA A 108 -1.93 -10.88 -0.64
CA ALA A 108 -2.32 -10.36 -1.95
C ALA A 108 -2.26 -11.43 -3.06
N ILE A 109 -1.21 -12.26 -3.07
CA ILE A 109 -1.07 -13.38 -4.01
C ILE A 109 -2.23 -14.37 -3.85
N VAL A 110 -2.59 -14.73 -2.62
CA VAL A 110 -3.70 -15.65 -2.32
C VAL A 110 -5.04 -15.04 -2.73
N THR A 111 -5.27 -13.75 -2.45
CA THR A 111 -6.49 -13.06 -2.89
C THR A 111 -6.62 -13.06 -4.41
N GLU A 112 -5.51 -12.83 -5.12
CA GLU A 112 -5.51 -12.84 -6.58
C GLU A 112 -5.71 -14.24 -7.16
N LEU A 113 -5.10 -15.27 -6.57
CA LEU A 113 -5.31 -16.67 -6.95
C LEU A 113 -6.78 -17.11 -6.85
N HIS A 114 -7.52 -16.62 -5.85
CA HIS A 114 -8.96 -16.88 -5.74
C HIS A 114 -9.78 -16.20 -6.83
N SER A 115 -9.27 -15.10 -7.41
CA SER A 115 -9.95 -14.35 -8.45
C SER A 115 -9.65 -14.92 -9.84
N HIS A 116 -8.38 -15.25 -10.14
CA HIS A 116 -7.90 -15.91 -11.37
C HIS A 116 -6.38 -16.14 -11.34
N LEU A 117 -5.87 -17.14 -12.08
CA LEU A 117 -4.42 -17.32 -12.24
C LEU A 117 -3.88 -16.29 -13.25
N SER A 118 -3.15 -15.28 -12.76
CA SER A 118 -2.61 -14.19 -13.59
C SER A 118 -1.08 -14.22 -13.66
N LEU A 119 -0.50 -13.56 -14.65
CA LEU A 119 0.94 -13.28 -14.63
C LEU A 119 1.38 -12.45 -13.42
N ASN A 120 0.47 -11.66 -12.86
CA ASN A 120 0.76 -10.84 -11.69
C ASN A 120 0.96 -11.70 -10.44
N VAL A 121 0.27 -12.85 -10.33
CA VAL A 121 0.57 -13.87 -9.31
C VAL A 121 2.02 -14.38 -9.46
N ALA A 122 2.43 -14.74 -10.68
CA ALA A 122 3.80 -15.23 -10.93
C ALA A 122 4.86 -14.16 -10.60
N ALA A 123 4.61 -12.91 -10.99
CA ALA A 123 5.45 -11.77 -10.64
C ALA A 123 5.52 -11.55 -9.11
N GLY A 124 4.40 -11.72 -8.41
CA GLY A 124 4.33 -11.64 -6.95
C GLY A 124 5.16 -12.71 -6.27
N VAL A 125 5.08 -13.96 -6.74
CA VAL A 125 5.92 -15.07 -6.24
C VAL A 125 7.39 -14.78 -6.50
N LEU A 126 7.76 -14.28 -7.68
CA LEU A 126 9.14 -13.91 -7.99
C LEU A 126 9.65 -12.79 -7.08
N LEU A 127 8.85 -11.75 -6.84
CA LEU A 127 9.18 -10.66 -5.91
C LEU A 127 9.37 -11.17 -4.47
N LEU A 128 8.52 -12.10 -4.04
CA LEU A 128 8.57 -12.71 -2.72
C LEU A 128 9.86 -13.54 -2.55
N LEU A 129 10.23 -14.33 -3.57
CA LEU A 129 11.48 -15.11 -3.56
C LEU A 129 12.74 -14.24 -3.64
N THR A 130 12.64 -13.06 -4.25
CA THR A 130 13.74 -12.11 -4.39
C THR A 130 13.77 -11.04 -3.28
N GLN A 131 12.86 -11.12 -2.30
CA GLN A 131 12.85 -10.21 -1.16
C GLN A 131 14.18 -10.34 -0.39
N ALA A 132 14.82 -9.19 -0.14
CA ALA A 132 16.11 -9.14 0.54
C ALA A 132 16.06 -9.80 1.92
N LEU A 133 17.12 -10.53 2.31
CA LEU A 133 17.12 -11.28 3.58
C LEU A 133 16.98 -10.38 4.82
N PRO A 134 16.42 -10.89 5.94
CA PRO A 134 16.23 -10.11 7.17
C PRO A 134 17.49 -9.43 7.70
N ARG A 135 18.66 -10.04 7.46
CA ARG A 135 19.97 -9.49 7.90
C ARG A 135 20.28 -8.10 7.31
N LEU A 136 19.64 -7.72 6.21
CA LEU A 136 19.80 -6.44 5.54
C LEU A 136 18.91 -5.33 6.13
N ILE A 137 18.11 -5.67 7.15
CA ILE A 137 17.40 -4.70 7.97
C ILE A 137 18.39 -4.13 8.98
N THR A 138 18.70 -2.86 8.79
CA THR A 138 19.67 -2.08 9.55
C THR A 138 19.06 -0.74 9.95
N ARG A 139 19.88 0.14 10.52
CA ARG A 139 19.49 1.46 10.97
C ARG A 139 20.26 2.52 10.20
N HIS A 140 19.57 3.59 9.84
CA HIS A 140 20.19 4.80 9.31
C HIS A 140 20.61 5.76 10.46
N SER A 141 21.50 6.72 10.16
CA SER A 141 22.07 7.65 11.16
C SER A 141 21.01 8.47 11.90
N ASP A 142 19.89 8.77 11.23
CA ASP A 142 18.71 9.49 11.75
C ASP A 142 17.73 8.60 12.54
N GLN A 143 18.13 7.37 12.90
CA GLN A 143 17.31 6.38 13.60
C GLN A 143 16.18 5.75 12.77
N SER A 144 16.08 6.05 11.47
CA SER A 144 15.10 5.39 10.60
C SER A 144 15.45 3.93 10.31
N LEU A 145 14.41 3.14 10.03
CA LEU A 145 14.55 1.76 9.56
C LEU A 145 15.14 1.77 8.15
N LYS A 146 16.25 1.07 7.96
CA LYS A 146 16.90 0.88 6.66
C LYS A 146 16.75 -0.57 6.23
N TYR A 147 16.04 -0.83 5.13
CA TYR A 147 15.96 -2.18 4.57
C TYR A 147 16.41 -2.17 3.12
N ASP A 148 17.64 -2.66 2.88
CA ASP A 148 18.26 -2.63 1.56
C ASP A 148 17.63 -3.65 0.60
N LEU A 149 16.59 -3.20 -0.11
CA LEU A 149 15.86 -3.96 -1.13
C LEU A 149 16.41 -3.74 -2.55
N GLY A 150 17.12 -2.64 -2.78
CA GLY A 150 17.46 -2.14 -4.11
C GLY A 150 16.29 -1.46 -4.83
N LEU A 151 16.60 -0.43 -5.62
CA LEU A 151 15.59 0.39 -6.32
C LEU A 151 14.78 -0.43 -7.33
N VAL A 152 15.42 -1.36 -8.04
CA VAL A 152 14.75 -2.23 -9.02
C VAL A 152 13.65 -3.05 -8.35
N TRP A 153 13.94 -3.64 -7.19
CA TRP A 153 12.94 -4.42 -6.44
C TRP A 153 11.78 -3.54 -5.99
N VAL A 154 12.07 -2.34 -5.45
CA VAL A 154 11.03 -1.38 -5.03
C VAL A 154 10.12 -0.96 -6.19
N MET A 155 10.69 -0.67 -7.37
CA MET A 155 9.91 -0.30 -8.55
C MET A 155 9.05 -1.47 -9.03
N SER A 156 9.62 -2.67 -9.16
CA SER A 156 8.89 -3.87 -9.55
C SER A 156 7.77 -4.20 -8.56
N TYR A 157 8.05 -4.10 -7.26
CA TYR A 157 7.07 -4.26 -6.20
C TYR A 157 5.93 -3.24 -6.29
N THR A 158 6.26 -1.98 -6.60
CA THR A 158 5.27 -0.92 -6.77
C THR A 158 4.34 -1.21 -7.97
N PHE A 159 4.90 -1.58 -9.12
CA PHE A 159 4.10 -1.94 -10.29
C PHE A 159 3.23 -3.17 -10.04
N TRP A 160 3.78 -4.21 -9.42
CA TRP A 160 3.06 -5.40 -9.04
C TRP A 160 1.89 -5.09 -8.09
N ASN A 161 2.11 -4.25 -7.08
CA ASN A 161 1.07 -3.86 -6.13
C ASN A 161 -0.01 -3.00 -6.80
N PHE A 162 0.37 -2.12 -7.72
CA PHE A 162 -0.59 -1.35 -8.52
C PHE A 162 -1.46 -2.27 -9.38
N ALA A 163 -0.86 -3.24 -10.08
CA ALA A 163 -1.58 -4.21 -10.88
C ALA A 163 -2.55 -5.04 -10.04
N PHE A 164 -2.15 -5.43 -8.83
CA PHE A 164 -3.03 -6.09 -7.87
C PHE A 164 -4.25 -5.22 -7.52
N ILE A 165 -4.05 -3.96 -7.11
CA ILE A 165 -5.15 -3.02 -6.76
C ILE A 165 -6.05 -2.74 -7.97
N TYR A 166 -5.46 -2.61 -9.15
CA TYR A 166 -6.19 -2.36 -10.38
C TYR A 166 -7.08 -3.57 -10.77
N GLY A 167 -6.55 -4.78 -10.64
CA GLY A 167 -7.23 -6.02 -11.03
C GLY A 167 -8.17 -6.61 -9.98
N THR A 168 -7.89 -6.38 -8.70
CA THR A 168 -8.53 -7.06 -7.57
C THR A 168 -9.31 -6.04 -6.73
N GLY A 169 -10.48 -5.64 -7.24
CA GLY A 169 -11.45 -4.82 -6.52
C GLY A 169 -12.35 -5.67 -5.60
N PRO A 170 -13.14 -5.03 -4.71
CA PRO A 170 -14.18 -5.72 -3.95
C PRO A 170 -15.13 -6.51 -4.86
N PRO A 171 -15.70 -7.64 -4.39
CA PRO A 171 -16.62 -8.44 -5.20
C PRO A 171 -17.79 -7.60 -5.72
N GLY A 172 -18.03 -7.65 -7.02
CA GLY A 172 -19.12 -6.91 -7.68
C GLY A 172 -18.74 -5.51 -8.16
N GLU A 173 -17.51 -5.05 -7.91
CA GLU A 173 -17.04 -3.76 -8.41
C GLU A 173 -16.30 -3.88 -9.76
N PRO A 174 -16.43 -2.87 -10.65
CA PRO A 174 -15.64 -2.77 -11.87
C PRO A 174 -14.12 -2.77 -11.64
N VAL A 175 -13.41 -3.48 -12.51
CA VAL A 175 -11.93 -3.45 -12.59
C VAL A 175 -11.44 -2.01 -12.75
N GLY A 176 -10.35 -1.64 -12.07
CA GLY A 176 -9.72 -0.33 -12.17
C GLY A 176 -10.43 0.80 -11.41
N GLN A 177 -11.58 0.54 -10.77
CA GLN A 177 -12.33 1.54 -9.99
C GLN A 177 -11.47 2.18 -8.88
N TRP A 178 -10.57 1.40 -8.27
CA TRP A 178 -9.67 1.82 -7.19
C TRP A 178 -8.30 2.34 -7.66
N ALA A 179 -8.09 2.51 -8.96
CA ALA A 179 -6.78 2.87 -9.48
C ALA A 179 -6.28 4.23 -8.96
N ALA A 180 -7.16 5.21 -8.74
CA ALA A 180 -6.78 6.52 -8.20
C ALA A 180 -6.22 6.38 -6.78
N PHE A 181 -6.92 5.60 -5.96
CA PHE A 181 -6.52 5.26 -4.62
C PHE A 181 -5.19 4.48 -4.61
N GLY A 182 -5.02 3.53 -5.53
CA GLY A 182 -3.77 2.80 -5.73
C GLY A 182 -2.59 3.70 -6.11
N ILE A 183 -2.80 4.73 -6.95
CA ILE A 183 -1.77 5.72 -7.27
C ILE A 183 -1.39 6.51 -6.03
N VAL A 184 -2.36 7.04 -5.27
CA VAL A 184 -2.07 7.79 -4.03
C VAL A 184 -1.30 6.92 -3.02
N HIS A 185 -1.73 5.66 -2.87
CA HIS A 185 -1.10 4.66 -2.00
C HIS A 185 0.40 4.49 -2.31
N LEU A 186 0.73 4.32 -3.59
CA LEU A 186 2.07 3.91 -4.04
C LEU A 186 2.97 5.10 -4.37
N LEU A 187 2.41 6.18 -4.89
CA LEU A 187 3.15 7.39 -5.22
C LEU A 187 3.68 8.07 -3.95
N THR A 188 2.91 8.09 -2.87
CA THR A 188 3.31 8.72 -1.61
C THR A 188 4.66 8.19 -1.08
N PRO A 189 4.84 6.88 -0.82
CA PRO A 189 6.11 6.35 -0.33
C PRO A 189 7.24 6.47 -1.38
N LEU A 190 6.93 6.40 -2.68
CA LEU A 190 7.92 6.64 -3.74
C LEU A 190 8.49 8.07 -3.71
N LEU A 191 7.65 9.07 -3.45
CA LEU A 191 8.10 10.46 -3.32
C LEU A 191 8.88 10.68 -2.03
N ILE A 192 8.45 10.07 -0.92
CA ILE A 192 9.10 10.22 0.40
C ILE A 192 10.47 9.54 0.42
N MET A 193 10.65 8.40 -0.25
CA MET A 193 11.93 7.70 -0.25
C MET A 193 13.04 8.49 -0.94
N ARG A 194 12.72 9.43 -1.85
CA ARG A 194 13.69 10.30 -2.55
C ARG A 194 14.85 9.53 -3.20
N GLY A 195 14.56 8.36 -3.74
CA GLY A 195 15.55 7.46 -4.37
C GLY A 195 16.30 6.53 -3.41
N ASP A 196 16.17 6.71 -2.09
CA ASP A 196 16.70 5.76 -1.11
C ASP A 196 15.69 4.63 -0.89
N ALA A 197 15.86 3.54 -1.66
CA ALA A 197 15.03 2.35 -1.57
C ALA A 197 14.88 1.81 -0.14
N ALA A 198 15.86 2.07 0.73
CA ALA A 198 15.83 1.56 2.08
C ALA A 198 14.85 2.29 3.01
N ARG A 199 14.43 3.50 2.64
CA ARG A 199 13.38 4.26 3.33
C ARG A 199 11.97 3.91 2.85
N TYR A 200 11.85 3.25 1.70
CA TYR A 200 10.58 2.97 1.06
C TYR A 200 9.62 2.21 1.97
N LEU A 201 10.09 1.16 2.65
CA LEU A 201 9.21 0.34 3.50
C LEU A 201 8.70 1.07 4.74
N GLN A 202 9.53 1.94 5.35
CA GLN A 202 9.08 2.77 6.47
C GLN A 202 7.98 3.72 6.00
N ALA A 203 8.25 4.48 4.93
CA ALA A 203 7.27 5.41 4.37
C ALA A 203 5.98 4.69 3.97
N ARG A 204 6.10 3.51 3.34
CA ARG A 204 4.98 2.68 2.92
C ARG A 204 4.18 2.13 4.08
N ALA A 205 4.83 1.64 5.15
CA ALA A 205 4.11 1.13 6.32
C ALA A 205 3.19 2.20 6.91
N TYR A 206 3.74 3.40 7.14
CA TYR A 206 2.98 4.54 7.66
C TYR A 206 1.91 5.03 6.70
N SER A 207 2.24 5.25 5.42
CA SER A 207 1.27 5.76 4.45
C SER A 207 0.14 4.76 4.21
N LEU A 208 0.44 3.46 4.12
CA LEU A 208 -0.57 2.43 3.93
C LEU A 208 -1.50 2.32 5.15
N ALA A 209 -0.97 2.30 6.37
CA ALA A 209 -1.81 2.20 7.57
C ALA A 209 -2.79 3.38 7.67
N LEU A 210 -2.31 4.61 7.46
CA LEU A 210 -3.15 5.81 7.43
C LEU A 210 -4.21 5.71 6.34
N LEU A 211 -3.81 5.32 5.13
CA LEU A 211 -4.70 5.23 3.99
C LEU A 211 -5.75 4.12 4.15
N MET A 212 -5.42 2.98 4.75
CA MET A 212 -6.39 1.91 5.04
C MET A 212 -7.42 2.36 6.08
N MET A 213 -6.99 3.06 7.14
CA MET A 213 -7.93 3.62 8.11
C MET A 213 -8.90 4.62 7.47
N VAL A 214 -8.41 5.49 6.57
CA VAL A 214 -9.25 6.43 5.82
C VAL A 214 -10.17 5.68 4.86
N GLY A 215 -9.67 4.73 4.08
CA GLY A 215 -10.44 4.01 3.07
C GLY A 215 -11.60 3.21 3.66
N VAL A 216 -11.41 2.58 4.83
CA VAL A 216 -12.49 1.85 5.52
C VAL A 216 -13.48 2.80 6.19
N THR A 217 -13.02 3.96 6.68
CA THR A 217 -13.92 4.93 7.36
C THR A 217 -14.71 5.76 6.36
N PHE A 218 -14.13 6.04 5.19
CA PHE A 218 -14.68 6.89 4.15
C PHE A 218 -14.47 6.23 2.79
N ASP A 219 -15.31 5.25 2.47
CA ASP A 219 -15.24 4.42 1.25
C ASP A 219 -15.76 5.12 -0.02
N ARG A 220 -16.14 6.39 0.09
CA ARG A 220 -16.81 7.17 -0.96
C ARG A 220 -16.19 8.55 -1.16
N GLU A 221 -16.61 9.19 -2.24
CA GLU A 221 -16.29 10.58 -2.52
C GLU A 221 -16.71 11.50 -1.36
N PRO A 222 -15.93 12.54 -1.05
CA PRO A 222 -14.71 12.99 -1.73
C PRO A 222 -13.41 12.33 -1.24
N PHE A 223 -13.48 11.43 -0.25
CA PHE A 223 -12.30 10.87 0.42
C PHE A 223 -11.66 9.74 -0.37
N VAL A 224 -12.46 9.01 -1.15
CA VAL A 224 -12.02 8.05 -2.15
C VAL A 224 -12.66 8.44 -3.48
N TYR A 225 -11.82 8.82 -4.45
CA TYR A 225 -12.30 9.14 -5.79
C TYR A 225 -12.37 7.86 -6.61
N LEU A 226 -13.58 7.33 -6.78
CA LEU A 226 -13.83 6.13 -7.57
C LEU A 226 -13.96 6.55 -9.04
N VAL A 227 -13.24 5.86 -9.94
CA VAL A 227 -13.27 6.20 -11.37
C VAL A 227 -13.89 5.03 -12.16
N PRO A 228 -15.23 4.87 -12.11
CA PRO A 228 -15.92 3.86 -12.90
C PRO A 228 -15.73 4.18 -14.39
N GLY A 229 -14.87 3.39 -15.06
CA GLY A 229 -14.47 3.62 -16.45
C GLY A 229 -12.99 3.93 -16.66
N TRP A 230 -12.17 3.96 -15.61
CA TRP A 230 -10.71 3.93 -15.81
C TRP A 230 -10.19 2.59 -16.33
N TYR A 231 -11.07 1.58 -16.40
CA TYR A 231 -10.85 0.39 -17.19
C TYR A 231 -10.68 0.75 -18.65
N VAL A 232 -9.42 0.86 -19.07
CA VAL A 232 -9.09 1.03 -20.48
C VAL A 232 -8.97 -0.36 -21.09
N SER A 233 -10.01 -0.81 -21.80
CA SER A 233 -10.08 -2.16 -22.36
C SER A 233 -8.88 -2.53 -23.22
N TRP A 234 -8.32 -1.58 -23.99
CA TRP A 234 -7.09 -1.81 -24.75
C TRP A 234 -5.85 -1.96 -23.87
N LEU A 235 -5.77 -1.29 -22.71
CA LEU A 235 -4.65 -1.45 -21.77
C LEU A 235 -4.72 -2.82 -21.09
N ALA A 236 -5.93 -3.25 -20.70
CA ALA A 236 -6.15 -4.60 -20.19
C ALA A 236 -5.84 -5.68 -21.25
N GLN A 237 -6.21 -5.45 -22.51
CA GLN A 237 -5.84 -6.32 -23.63
C GLN A 237 -4.34 -6.29 -23.93
N LEU A 238 -3.66 -5.14 -23.82
CA LEU A 238 -2.22 -5.03 -23.99
C LEU A 238 -1.48 -5.79 -22.88
N VAL A 239 -1.86 -5.58 -21.62
CA VAL A 239 -1.30 -6.30 -20.47
C VAL A 239 -1.59 -7.79 -20.61
N GLY A 240 -2.81 -8.18 -21.01
CA GLY A 240 -3.18 -9.56 -21.30
C GLY A 240 -2.40 -10.18 -22.46
N ALA A 241 -2.16 -9.44 -23.55
CA ALA A 241 -1.44 -9.91 -24.73
C ALA A 241 0.07 -10.06 -24.48
N VAL A 242 0.68 -9.12 -23.75
CA VAL A 242 2.05 -9.25 -23.24
C VAL A 242 2.14 -10.46 -22.33
N ALA A 243 1.08 -10.70 -21.54
CA ALA A 243 1.03 -11.82 -20.63
C ALA A 243 0.89 -13.20 -21.29
N SER A 244 0.23 -13.25 -22.45
CA SER A 244 0.01 -14.46 -23.24
C SER A 244 1.00 -14.64 -24.39
N ALA A 245 2.01 -13.76 -24.53
CA ALA A 245 2.94 -13.80 -25.65
C ALA A 245 3.80 -15.08 -25.59
N PRO A 246 3.78 -15.94 -26.62
CA PRO A 246 4.60 -17.14 -26.67
C PRO A 246 6.07 -16.75 -26.83
N GLY A 247 6.84 -16.93 -25.75
CA GLY A 247 8.24 -16.49 -25.65
C GLY A 247 8.80 -16.49 -24.23
N PHE A 248 7.95 -16.68 -23.21
CA PHE A 248 8.33 -16.83 -21.79
C PHE A 248 7.93 -18.19 -21.19
N THR A 249 7.80 -19.24 -22.01
CA THR A 249 7.65 -20.65 -21.60
C THR A 249 8.83 -21.45 -22.13
#